data_AF-A0A6V7JJL5-F1
#
_entry.id   AF-A0A6V7JJL5-F1
#
_cell.length_a   1.000
_cell.length_b   1.000
_cell.length_c   1.000
_cell.angle_alpha   90.00
_cell.angle_beta   90.00
_cell.angle_gamma   90.00
#
_symmetry.space_group_name_H-M   'P 1'
#
loop_
_entity.id
_entity.type
_entity.pdbx_description
1 polymer ?
#
loop_
_entity_poly.entity_id
_entity_poly.type
_entity_poly.pdbx_seq_one_letter_code
_entity_poly.pdbx_strand_id
1 'polypeptide(L)' 'QSNPRKYPVMVFIHGESYEWNSGNFYDGTLLSSYGNIVFVTLNYRLGIL' A
#
# COMPACT_ATOMS: atom_id res chain seq x y z
N GLN A 1 -17.49 -26.69 -0.05
CA GLN A 1 -16.64 -25.70 -0.75
C GLN A 1 -16.23 -24.66 0.29
N SER A 2 -14.96 -24.58 0.67
CA SER A 2 -14.50 -23.57 1.63
C SER A 2 -14.55 -22.22 0.95
N ASN A 3 -15.38 -21.32 1.46
CA ASN A 3 -15.38 -19.93 0.99
C ASN A 3 -14.07 -19.28 1.47
N PRO A 4 -13.17 -18.84 0.57
CA PRO A 4 -11.94 -18.20 0.99
C PRO A 4 -12.28 -16.92 1.75
N ARG A 5 -11.64 -16.74 2.92
CA ARG A 5 -11.81 -15.56 3.76
C ARG A 5 -11.25 -14.34 3.00
N LYS A 6 -12.11 -13.35 2.74
CA LYS A 6 -11.72 -12.10 2.09
C LYS A 6 -11.27 -11.10 3.16
N TYR A 7 -10.10 -10.49 2.95
CA TYR A 7 -9.60 -9.41 3.80
C TYR A 7 -9.83 -8.06 3.10
N PRO A 8 -10.13 -6.99 3.86
CA PRO A 8 -10.15 -5.64 3.31
C PRO A 8 -8.76 -5.26 2.82
N VAL A 9 -8.72 -4.54 1.69
CA VAL A 9 -7.47 -4.08 1.05
C VAL A 9 -7.34 -2.59 1.24
N MET A 10 -6.21 -2.17 1.78
CA MET A 10 -5.83 -0.76 1.92
C MET A 10 -4.72 -0.47 0.92
N VAL A 11 -5.01 0.40 -0.04
CA VAL A 11 -4.03 0.85 -1.04
C VAL A 11 -3.51 2.22 -0.61
N PHE A 12 -2.22 2.29 -0.33
CA PHE A 12 -1.55 3.52 0.06
C PHE A 12 -0.72 4.07 -1.11
N ILE A 13 -1.02 5.31 -1.49
CA ILE A 13 -0.30 6.04 -2.54
C ILE A 13 0.58 7.07 -1.84
N HIS A 14 1.91 6.93 -2.03
CA HIS A 14 2.85 7.87 -1.44
C HIS A 14 2.74 9.27 -2.06
N GLY A 15 2.97 10.29 -1.24
CA GLY A 15 2.91 11.69 -1.67
C GLY A 15 4.25 12.19 -2.22
N GLU A 16 4.66 13.36 -1.72
CA GLU A 16 5.86 14.12 -2.11
C GLU A 16 5.76 14.85 -3.46
N SER A 17 4.65 15.59 -3.63
CA SER A 17 4.41 16.51 -4.75
C SER A 17 4.51 15.89 -6.15
N TYR A 18 4.42 14.57 -6.27
CA TYR A 18 4.69 13.84 -7.51
C TYR A 18 6.13 14.02 -8.01
N GLU A 19 7.06 14.48 -7.18
CA GLU A 19 8.42 14.84 -7.58
C GLU A 19 9.45 13.79 -7.16
N TRP A 20 9.28 13.16 -6.00
CA TRP A 20 10.24 12.22 -5.44
C TRP A 20 9.53 11.15 -4.58
N ASN A 21 10.30 10.26 -3.93
CA ASN A 21 9.86 9.17 -3.04
C ASN A 21 9.42 7.86 -3.73
N SER A 22 9.13 6.83 -2.93
CA SER A 22 8.76 5.47 -3.36
C SER A 22 7.83 4.80 -2.33
N GLY A 23 7.01 3.87 -2.79
CA GLY A 23 6.16 3.02 -1.94
C GLY A 23 6.95 2.13 -0.97
N ASN A 24 8.25 1.91 -1.19
CA ASN A 24 9.09 1.06 -0.33
C ASN A 24 9.40 1.67 1.03
N PHE A 25 9.25 3.00 1.19
CA PHE A 25 9.49 3.67 2.47
C PHE A 25 8.37 3.45 3.50
N TYR A 26 7.26 2.84 3.09
CA TYR A 26 6.08 2.67 3.93
C TYR A 26 5.88 1.19 4.29
N ASP A 27 6.23 0.84 5.53
CA ASP A 27 6.04 -0.51 6.07
C ASP A 27 4.62 -0.70 6.64
N GLY A 28 3.86 -1.59 6.00
CA GLY A 28 2.50 -1.96 6.39
C GLY A 28 2.40 -3.08 7.43
N THR A 29 3.51 -3.57 7.98
CA THR A 29 3.54 -4.76 8.85
C THR A 29 2.68 -4.59 10.10
N LEU A 30 2.76 -3.44 10.77
CA LEU A 30 1.94 -3.17 11.97
C LEU A 30 0.44 -3.10 11.63
N LEU A 31 0.08 -2.39 10.55
CA LEU A 31 -1.31 -2.27 10.12
C LEU A 31 -1.92 -3.62 9.71
N SER A 32 -1.15 -4.44 9.00
CA SER A 32 -1.58 -5.78 8.56
C SER A 32 -1.72 -6.73 9.76
N SER A 33 -0.82 -6.62 10.74
CA SER A 33 -0.81 -7.48 11.93
C SER A 33 -1.99 -7.19 12.88
N TYR A 34 -2.31 -5.91 13.11
CA TYR A 34 -3.39 -5.53 14.01
C TYR A 34 -4.77 -5.43 13.34
N GLY A 35 -4.81 -5.04 12.06
CA GLY A 35 -6.05 -4.72 11.36
C GLY A 35 -6.69 -5.87 10.58
N ASN A 36 -6.01 -7.01 10.45
CA ASN A 36 -6.40 -8.09 9.52
C ASN A 36 -6.67 -7.55 8.10
N ILE A 37 -5.79 -6.68 7.62
CA ILE A 37 -5.90 -6.05 6.30
C ILE A 37 -4.75 -6.49 5.40
N VAL A 38 -4.96 -6.37 4.10
CA VAL A 38 -3.87 -6.41 3.11
C VAL A 38 -3.45 -4.97 2.82
N PHE A 39 -2.25 -4.60 3.25
CA PHE A 39 -1.66 -3.29 2.97
C PHE A 39 -0.85 -3.33 1.68
N VAL A 40 -1.16 -2.46 0.73
CA VAL A 40 -0.50 -2.39 -0.59
C VAL A 40 0.09 -1.01 -0.78
N THR A 41 1.38 -0.95 -1.07
CA THR A 41 2.06 0.25 -1.56
C THR A 41 2.38 0.08 -3.05
N LEU A 42 2.44 1.18 -3.79
CA LEU A 42 2.75 1.16 -5.21
C LEU A 42 3.69 2.32 -5.56
N ASN A 43 4.50 2.09 -6.60
CA ASN A 43 5.32 3.13 -7.22
C ASN A 43 4.58 3.66 -8.45
N TYR A 44 4.65 4.97 -8.67
CA TYR A 44 4.13 5.65 -9.86
C TYR A 44 5.19 6.59 -10.45
N ARG A 45 4.97 7.06 -11.69
CA ARG A 45 5.90 7.98 -12.37
C ARG A 45 5.93 9.34 -11.67
N LEU A 46 7.12 9.91 -11.57
CA LEU A 46 7.36 11.19 -10.90
C LEU A 46 7.88 12.22 -11.91
N GLY A 47 7.57 13.49 -11.68
CA GLY A 47 7.87 14.59 -12.57
C GLY A 47 7.05 14.54 -13.86
N ILE A 48 7.60 15.16 -14.91
CA ILE A 48 7.01 15.31 -16.25
C ILE A 48 6.98 14.02 -17.10
N LEU A 49 7.06 12.84 -16.47
CA LEU A 49 7.17 11.53 -17.14
C LEU A 49 5.84 10.92 -17.59
#